data_AF-A0A661LF48-F1
#
_entry.id   AF-A0A661LF48-F1
#
_cell.length_a   1.000
_cell.length_b   1.000
_cell.length_c   1.000
_cell.angle_alpha   90.00
_cell.angle_beta   90.00
_cell.angle_gamma   90.00
#
_symmetry.space_group_name_H-M   'P 1'
#
loop_
_entity.id
_entity.type
_entity.pdbx_description
1 polymer ?
#
loop_
_entity_poly.entity_id
_entity_poly.type
_entity_poly.pdbx_seq_one_letter_code
_entity_poly.pdbx_strand_id
1 'polypeptide(L)' 'LIVGDKAYRQFLNPGDAPEAVFNVPGDQATAREFCNLHGLWKG' A
#
# COMPACT_ATOMS: atom_id res chain seq x y z
N LEU A 1 -3.17 -0.07 -0.14
CA LEU A 1 -4.17 1.01 -0.02
C LEU A 1 -5.49 0.44 0.47
N ILE A 2 -6.15 1.08 1.43
CA ILE A 2 -7.52 0.73 1.86
C ILE A 2 -8.43 1.92 1.55
N VAL A 3 -9.53 1.67 0.86
CA VAL A 3 -10.58 2.66 0.54
C VAL A 3 -11.94 1.99 0.76
N GLY A 4 -12.71 2.47 1.73
CA GLY A 4 -13.94 1.81 2.17
C GLY A 4 -13.66 0.39 2.71
N ASP A 5 -14.34 -0.60 2.13
CA ASP A 5 -14.21 -2.03 2.44
C ASP A 5 -13.19 -2.77 1.54
N LYS A 6 -12.56 -2.06 0.59
CA LYS A 6 -11.64 -2.66 -0.37
C LYS A 6 -10.19 -2.49 0.06
N ALA A 7 -9.41 -3.56 -0.13
CA ALA A 7 -7.97 -3.57 0.07
C ALA A 7 -7.24 -3.83 -1.26
N TYR A 8 -6.40 -2.89 -1.66
CA TYR A 8 -5.54 -2.96 -2.84
C TYR A 8 -4.09 -3.15 -2.40
N ARG A 9 -3.39 -4.11 -3.03
CA ARG A 9 -2.03 -4.50 -2.66
C ARG A 9 -1.16 -4.57 -3.92
N GLN A 10 0.03 -3.99 -3.83
CA GLN A 10 1.11 -4.18 -4.78
C GLN A 10 2.23 -4.93 -4.03
N PHE A 11 2.67 -6.06 -4.56
CA PHE A 11 3.87 -6.72 -4.08
C PHE A 11 5.06 -6.16 -4.86
N LEU A 12 6.13 -5.83 -4.15
CA LEU A 12 7.36 -5.33 -4.73
C LEU A 12 8.45 -6.40 -4.59
N ASN A 13 9.39 -6.41 -5.52
CA ASN A 13 10.59 -7.22 -5.47
C ASN A 13 11.80 -6.36 -5.06
N PRO A 14 12.88 -6.99 -4.57
CA PRO A 14 14.14 -6.30 -4.38
C PRO A 14 14.61 -5.62 -5.68
N GLY A 15 14.91 -4.32 -5.61
CA GLY A 15 15.31 -3.50 -6.76
C GLY A 15 14.18 -2.70 -7.40
N ASP A 16 12.91 -3.03 -7.11
CA ASP A 16 11.79 -2.17 -7.48
C ASP A 16 11.81 -0.88 -6.64
N ALA A 17 11.29 0.21 -7.20
CA ALA A 17 11.07 1.43 -6.42
C ALA A 17 10.04 1.16 -5.29
N PRO A 18 10.23 1.72 -4.09
CA PRO A 18 9.35 1.50 -2.93
C PRO A 18 8.04 2.31 -3.05
N GLU A 19 7.33 2.15 -4.16
CA GLU A 19 6.13 2.92 -4.50
C GLU A 19 5.08 2.06 -5.21
N ALA A 20 3.83 2.49 -5.13
CA ALA A 20 2.73 1.88 -5.87
C ALA A 20 1.65 2.94 -6.13
N VAL A 21 1.08 2.94 -7.33
CA VAL A 21 0.01 3.86 -7.74
C VAL A 21 -1.28 3.08 -7.89
N PHE A 22 -2.36 3.56 -7.27
CA PHE A 22 -3.69 2.97 -7.35
C PHE A 22 -4.70 4.01 -7.81
N ASN A 23 -5.23 3.86 -9.02
CA ASN A 23 -6.31 4.71 -9.54
C ASN A 23 -7.66 4.13 -9.11
N VAL A 24 -8.10 4.47 -7.90
CA VAL A 24 -9.33 3.96 -7.29
C VAL A 24 -10.25 5.12 -6.87
N PRO A 25 -11.58 4.97 -6.97
CA PRO A 25 -12.51 6.01 -6.53
C PRO A 25 -12.58 6.06 -4.99
N GLY A 26 -12.67 7.26 -4.42
CA GLY A 26 -12.93 7.48 -3.00
C GLY A 26 -12.13 8.63 -2.39
N ASP A 27 -12.70 9.28 -1.38
CA ASP A 27 -12.15 10.52 -0.79
C ASP A 27 -11.27 10.27 0.43
N GLN A 28 -11.40 9.11 1.08
CA GLN A 28 -10.61 8.73 2.25
C GLN A 28 -9.84 7.44 1.97
N ALA A 29 -8.52 7.53 2.05
CA ALA A 29 -7.63 6.41 1.82
C ALA A 29 -6.63 6.26 2.97
N THR A 30 -6.36 5.02 3.36
CA THR A 30 -5.29 4.69 4.31
C THR A 30 -4.19 3.91 3.60
N ALA A 31 -2.97 4.44 3.63
CA ALA A 31 -1.78 3.75 3.16
C ALA A 31 -1.18 2.87 4.26
N ARG A 32 -0.71 1.69 3.86
CA ARG A 32 0.04 0.76 4.70
C ARG A 32 1.14 0.15 3.86
N GLU A 33 2.29 -0.08 4.46
CA GLU A 33 3.41 -0.81 3.84
C GLU A 33 3.90 -1.90 4.79
N PHE A 34 4.53 -2.93 4.24
CA PHE A 34 5.16 -3.98 5.02
C PHE A 34 6.61 -4.13 4.59
N CYS A 35 7.53 -3.86 5.51
CA CYS A 35 8.94 -4.16 5.36
C CYS A 35 9.22 -5.57 5.87
N ASN A 36 9.93 -6.38 5.07
CA ASN A 36 10.30 -7.75 5.45
C ASN A 36 11.17 -7.84 6.72
N LEU A 37 11.87 -6.75 7.08
CA LEU A 37 12.69 -6.67 8.29
C LEU A 37 11.96 -5.99 9.45
N HIS A 38 11.18 -4.95 9.17
CA HIS A 38 10.62 -4.05 10.19
C HIS A 38 9.10 -4.17 10.39
N GLY A 39 8.45 -5.08 9.65
CA GLY A 39 7.03 -5.36 9.80
C GLY A 39 6.13 -4.30 9.17
N LEU A 40 4.92 -4.15 9.73
CA LEU A 40 3.82 -3.36 9.19
C LEU A 40 3.88 -1.90 9.66
N TRP A 41 3.75 -0.97 8.72
CA TRP A 41 3.65 0.46 8.96
C TRP A 41 2.32 1.01 8.39
N LYS A 42 1.77 2.03 9.05
CA LYS A 42 0.52 2.71 8.69
C LYS A 42 0.76 4.22 8.65
N GLY A 43 0.32 4.86 7.58
CA GLY A 43 0.18 6.31 7.46
C GLY A 43 -1.15 6.84 7.99
#